data_AF-A0A7W3JMF7-F1
#
_entry.id   AF-A0A7W3JMF7-F1
#
_cell.length_a   1.000
_cell.length_b   1.000
_cell.length_c   1.000
_cell.angle_alpha   90.00
_cell.angle_beta   90.00
_cell.angle_gamma   90.00
#
_symmetry.space_group_name_H-M   'P 1'
#
loop_
_entity.id
_entity.type
_entity.pdbx_description
1 polymer ?
#
loop_
_entity_poly.entity_id
_entity_poly.type
_entity_poly.pdbx_seq_one_letter_code
_entity_poly.pdbx_strand_id
1 'polypeptide(L)' 'MSEEQVRAWCAYMKVQLRLVYEMNRQLQADSNMSLPDYDVLVALTSDPEGKLRVAALATRLGWERSRVSHHARRM' A
#
# COMPACT_ATOMS: atom_id res chain seq x y z
N MET A 1 11.07 -24.97 -10.16
CA MET A 1 11.08 -23.77 -11.04
C MET A 1 12.21 -23.93 -12.03
N SER A 2 11.99 -23.66 -13.32
CA SER A 2 13.08 -23.60 -14.31
C SER A 2 13.98 -22.39 -14.05
N GLU A 3 15.18 -22.36 -14.63
CA GLU A 3 16.08 -21.20 -14.51
C GLU A 3 15.45 -19.92 -15.03
N GLU A 4 14.66 -20.01 -16.12
CA GLU A 4 13.92 -18.88 -16.66
C GLU A 4 12.89 -18.34 -15.66
N GLN A 5 12.14 -19.23 -15.01
CA GLN A 5 11.17 -18.83 -13.98
C GLN A 5 11.86 -18.16 -12.79
N VAL A 6 13.03 -18.65 -12.38
CA VAL A 6 13.81 -18.04 -11.29
C VAL A 6 14.31 -16.65 -11.70
N ARG A 7 14.85 -16.49 -12.91
CA ARG A 7 15.30 -15.18 -13.43
C ARG A 7 14.14 -14.18 -13.49
N ALA A 8 13.00 -14.58 -14.02
CA ALA A 8 11.81 -13.74 -14.10
C ALA A 8 11.30 -13.33 -12.72
N TRP A 9 11.24 -14.27 -11.78
CA TRP A 9 10.85 -13.99 -10.40
C TRP A 9 11.80 -13.01 -9.71
N CYS A 10 13.11 -13.21 -9.83
CA CYS A 10 14.10 -12.30 -9.26
C CYS A 10 14.02 -10.89 -9.89
N ALA A 11 13.79 -10.78 -11.20
CA ALA A 11 13.63 -9.50 -11.87
C ALA A 11 12.37 -8.76 -11.36
N TYR A 12 11.25 -9.47 -11.26
CA TYR A 12 10.01 -8.95 -10.69
C TYR A 12 10.21 -8.44 -9.26
N MET A 13 10.83 -9.23 -8.39
CA MET A 13 11.09 -8.84 -7.00
C MET A 13 11.98 -7.60 -6.90
N LYS A 14 12.99 -7.46 -7.77
CA LYS A 14 13.84 -6.26 -7.82
C LYS A 14 13.03 -5.01 -8.18
N VAL A 15 12.17 -5.11 -9.21
CA VAL A 15 11.31 -3.99 -9.62
C VAL A 15 10.34 -3.64 -8.49
N GLN A 16 9.67 -4.63 -7.92
CA GLN A 16 8.70 -4.41 -6.83
C GLN A 16 9.34 -3.70 -5.64
N LEU A 17 10.51 -4.16 -5.18
CA LEU A 17 11.21 -3.54 -4.06
C LEU A 17 11.68 -2.12 -4.37
N ARG A 18 12.21 -1.89 -5.58
CA ARG A 18 12.68 -0.55 -5.98
C ARG A 18 11.54 0.44 -6.13
N LEU A 19 10.42 0.01 -6.71
CA LEU A 19 9.24 0.84 -6.90
C LEU A 19 8.67 1.31 -5.55
N VAL A 20 8.47 0.38 -4.61
CA VAL A 20 7.97 0.70 -3.27
C VAL A 20 8.89 1.69 -2.56
N TYR A 21 10.21 1.51 -2.69
CA TYR A 21 11.20 2.44 -2.13
C TYR A 21 11.07 3.85 -2.70
N GLU A 22 11.04 3.99 -4.04
CA GLU A 22 10.96 5.31 -4.67
C GLU A 22 9.63 5.99 -4.40
N MET A 23 8.51 5.25 -4.41
CA MET A 23 7.20 5.80 -4.05
C MET A 23 7.19 6.35 -2.62
N ASN A 24 7.73 5.59 -1.66
CA ASN A 24 7.81 6.05 -0.28
C ASN A 24 8.68 7.30 -0.16
N ARG A 25 9.86 7.29 -0.79
CA ARG A 25 10.78 8.43 -0.81
C ARG A 25 10.12 9.68 -1.40
N GLN A 26 9.39 9.54 -2.51
CA GLN A 26 8.71 10.65 -3.16
C GLN A 26 7.56 11.20 -2.30
N LEU A 27 6.70 10.33 -1.76
CA LEU A 27 5.59 10.75 -0.89
C LEU A 27 6.08 11.50 0.37
N GLN A 28 7.20 11.06 0.93
CA GLN A 28 7.85 11.74 2.05
C GLN A 28 8.39 13.11 1.63
N ALA A 29 9.12 13.19 0.51
CA ALA A 29 9.72 14.42 0.03
C ALA A 29 8.68 15.49 -0.38
N ASP A 30 7.63 15.07 -1.10
CA ASP A 30 6.67 15.98 -1.73
C ASP A 30 5.49 16.32 -0.80
N SER A 31 5.17 15.47 0.18
CA SER A 31 3.94 15.59 0.98
C SER A 31 4.07 15.16 2.44
N ASN A 32 5.28 14.82 2.92
CA ASN A 32 5.51 14.30 4.28
C ASN A 32 4.57 13.13 4.65
N MET A 33 4.16 12.34 3.65
CA MET A 33 3.13 11.30 3.77
C MET A 33 3.77 9.92 3.72
N SER A 34 3.36 9.01 4.62
CA SER A 34 3.82 7.63 4.55
C SER A 34 3.05 6.84 3.49
N LEU A 35 3.70 5.84 2.89
CA LEU A 35 3.04 4.97 1.90
C LEU A 35 1.76 4.31 2.46
N PRO A 36 1.71 3.82 3.71
CA PRO A 36 0.46 3.32 4.30
C PRO A 36 -0.65 4.38 4.43
N ASP A 37 -0.32 5.63 4.78
CA ASP A 37 -1.31 6.72 4.84
C ASP A 37 -1.87 7.00 3.43
N TYR A 38 -1.00 6.99 2.42
CA TYR A 38 -1.39 7.12 1.01
C TYR A 38 -2.30 5.99 0.54
N ASP A 39 -1.99 4.73 0.87
CA ASP A 39 -2.82 3.58 0.51
C ASP A 39 -4.25 3.71 1.09
N VAL A 40 -4.38 4.21 2.32
CA VAL A 40 -5.69 4.50 2.94
C VAL A 40 -6.43 5.60 2.19
N LEU A 41 -5.76 6.70 1.85
CA LEU A 41 -6.37 7.80 1.11
C LEU A 41 -6.82 7.38 -0.29
N VAL A 42 -6.02 6.60 -1.02
CA VAL A 42 -6.41 6.03 -2.31
C VAL A 42 -7.63 5.13 -2.17
N ALA A 43 -7.66 4.27 -1.14
CA ALA A 43 -8.79 3.38 -0.89
C ALA A 43 -10.09 4.14 -0.61
N LEU A 44 -10.03 5.24 0.14
CA LEU A 44 -11.19 6.08 0.48
C LEU A 44 -11.64 6.95 -0.71
N THR A 45 -10.71 7.60 -1.40
CA THR A 45 -11.02 8.48 -2.55
C THR A 45 -11.51 7.72 -3.78
N SER A 46 -11.17 6.44 -3.88
CA SER A 46 -11.70 5.54 -4.91
C SER A 46 -13.11 5.02 -4.59
N ASP A 47 -13.66 5.29 -3.41
CA ASP A 47 -15.04 4.97 -3.06
C ASP A 47 -15.96 6.18 -3.38
N PRO A 48 -17.14 5.99 -4.00
CA PRO A 48 -18.03 7.09 -4.35
C PRO A 48 -18.46 7.97 -3.17
N GLU A 49 -18.55 7.40 -1.96
CA GLU A 49 -18.93 8.14 -0.76
C GLU A 49 -17.72 8.70 0.01
N GLY A 50 -16.49 8.46 -0.48
CA GLY A 50 -15.27 8.91 0.17
C GLY A 50 -15.00 8.25 1.52
N LYS A 51 -15.73 7.19 1.87
CA LYS A 51 -15.70 6.57 3.19
C LYS A 51 -15.89 5.06 3.09
N LEU A 52 -15.19 4.32 3.94
CA LEU A 52 -15.32 2.86 4.01
C LEU A 52 -15.50 2.41 5.46
N ARG A 53 -16.28 1.35 5.65
CA ARG A 53 -16.28 0.62 6.93
C ARG A 53 -14.90 0.00 7.13
N VAL A 54 -14.42 -0.04 8.38
CA VAL A 54 -13.11 -0.61 8.75
C VAL A 54 -12.89 -2.01 8.17
N ALA A 55 -13.92 -2.86 8.19
CA ALA A 55 -13.83 -4.21 7.62
C ALA A 55 -13.59 -4.20 6.10
N ALA A 56 -14.28 -3.32 5.36
CA ALA A 56 -14.10 -3.19 3.91
C ALA A 56 -12.73 -2.59 3.56
N LEU A 57 -12.29 -1.59 4.33
CA LEU A 57 -10.95 -1.00 4.18
C LEU A 57 -9.85 -2.03 4.44
N ALA A 58 -10.00 -2.87 5.48
CA ALA A 58 -9.09 -3.96 5.78
C ALA A 58 -8.98 -4.97 4.63
N THR A 59 -10.12 -5.41 4.08
CA THR A 59 -10.14 -6.31 2.91
C THR A 59 -9.45 -5.66 1.70
N ARG A 60 -9.73 -4.39 1.42
CA ARG A 60 -9.15 -3.69 0.27
C ARG A 60 -7.64 -3.52 0.37
N LEU A 61 -7.12 -3.26 1.57
CA LEU A 61 -5.68 -3.09 1.82
C LEU A 61 -4.93 -4.40 2.09
N GLY A 62 -5.65 -5.53 2.23
CA GLY A 62 -5.06 -6.79 2.68
C GLY A 62 -4.51 -6.72 4.11
N TRP A 63 -5.07 -5.83 4.95
CA TRP A 63 -4.64 -5.63 6.33
C TRP A 63 -5.60 -6.32 7.31
N GLU A 64 -5.11 -6.57 8.52
CA GLU A 64 -5.99 -6.94 9.63
C GLU A 64 -6.84 -5.75 10.11
N ARG A 65 -8.06 -6.02 10.58
CA ARG A 65 -8.99 -4.99 11.08
C ARG A 65 -8.41 -4.16 12.23
N SER A 66 -7.67 -4.80 13.14
CA SER A 66 -6.98 -4.16 14.27
C SER A 66 -5.94 -3.15 13.78
N ARG A 67 -5.12 -3.55 12.81
CA ARG A 67 -4.13 -2.68 12.16
C ARG A 67 -4.79 -1.47 11.52
N VAL A 68 -5.85 -1.66 10.74
CA VAL A 68 -6.60 -0.53 10.12
C VAL A 68 -7.15 0.41 11.19
N SER A 69 -7.78 -0.14 12.23
CA SER A 69 -8.38 0.68 13.31
C SER A 69 -7.34 1.52 14.04
N HIS A 70 -6.18 0.92 14.36
CA HIS A 70 -5.08 1.62 15.00
C HIS A 70 -4.47 2.67 14.06
N HIS A 71 -4.28 2.33 12.80
CA HIS A 71 -3.68 3.22 11.82
C HIS A 71 -4.58 4.44 11.54
N ALA A 72 -5.88 4.22 11.31
CA ALA A 72 -6.85 5.29 11.08
C ALA A 72 -7.07 6.21 12.30
N ARG A 73 -6.74 5.77 13.51
CA ARG A 73 -6.74 6.64 14.71
C ARG A 73 -5.49 7.51 14.84
N ARG A 74 -4.38 7.11 14.20
CA ARG A 74 -3.09 7.82 14.24
C ARG A 74 -2.96 8.84 13.11
N MET A 75 -3.56 8.53 11.96
CA MET A 75 -3.74 9.48 10.85
C MET A 75 -4.58 10.67 11.30
#